data_AF-A0A5T6QQW1-F1
#
_entry.id   AF-A0A5T6QQW1-F1
#
_cell.length_a   1.000
_cell.length_b   1.000
_cell.length_c   1.000
_cell.angle_alpha   90.00
_cell.angle_beta   90.00
_cell.angle_gamma   90.00
#
_symmetry.space_group_name_H-M   'P 1'
#
loop_
_entity.id
_entity.type
_entity.pdbx_description
1 polymer ?
#
loop_
_entity_poly.entity_id
_entity_poly.type
_entity_poly.pdbx_seq_one_letter_code
_entity_poly.pdbx_strand_id
1 'polypeptide(L)'
;GAIIGSVLSAILLFLNSYLKDYDLGSIAQKHRQAAGDMWLIRERYLSLLTDLKMQTKSIEEILKERDALMIELSAIYIGAPSTNYKAYSMAQKALKELEDMTFSDEEIDKFLPTELKRK
;
A
#
# COMPACT_ATOMS: atom_id res chain seq x y z
N GLY A 1 -34.80 -32.86 -15.16
CA GLY A 1 -34.01 -32.11 -16.15
C GLY A 1 -34.25 -30.62 -16.05
N ALA A 2 -35.44 -30.16 -16.44
CA ALA A 2 -35.78 -28.73 -16.55
C ALA A 2 -35.58 -27.92 -15.24
N ILE A 3 -36.07 -28.43 -14.10
CA ILE A 3 -35.95 -27.72 -12.81
C ILE A 3 -34.48 -27.51 -12.40
N ILE A 4 -33.64 -28.53 -12.58
CA ILE A 4 -32.19 -28.46 -12.29
C ILE A 4 -31.51 -27.44 -13.21
N GLY A 5 -31.88 -27.45 -14.51
CA GLY A 5 -31.39 -26.46 -15.47
C GLY A 5 -31.77 -25.03 -15.09
N SER A 6 -33.03 -24.80 -14.70
CA SER A 6 -33.52 -23.48 -14.29
C SER A 6 -32.81 -22.95 -13.04
N VAL A 7 -32.58 -23.80 -12.04
CA VAL A 7 -31.83 -23.43 -10.81
C VAL A 7 -30.38 -23.08 -11.16
N LEU A 8 -29.72 -23.90 -12.00
CA LEU A 8 -28.35 -23.66 -12.42
C LEU A 8 -28.23 -22.35 -13.22
N SER A 9 -29.17 -22.08 -14.13
CA SER A 9 -29.24 -20.83 -14.89
C SER A 9 -29.50 -19.61 -14.01
N ALA A 10 -30.34 -19.73 -12.97
CA ALA A 10 -30.58 -18.65 -12.02
C ALA A 10 -29.34 -18.32 -11.18
N ILE A 11 -28.59 -19.34 -10.74
CA ILE A 11 -27.30 -19.16 -10.03
C ILE A 11 -26.28 -18.51 -10.96
N LEU A 12 -26.16 -18.98 -12.20
CA LEU A 12 -25.28 -18.39 -13.21
C LEU A 12 -25.62 -16.94 -13.50
N LEU A 13 -26.91 -16.60 -13.62
CA LEU A 13 -27.37 -15.24 -13.84
C LEU A 13 -27.03 -14.35 -12.64
N PHE A 14 -27.26 -14.83 -11.42
CA PHE A 14 -26.92 -14.10 -10.20
C PHE A 14 -25.40 -13.85 -10.09
N LEU A 15 -24.57 -14.87 -10.34
CA LEU A 15 -23.13 -14.73 -10.35
C LEU A 15 -22.65 -13.76 -11.44
N ASN A 16 -23.17 -13.87 -12.67
CA ASN A 16 -22.80 -12.96 -13.75
C ASN A 16 -23.23 -11.52 -13.47
N SER A 17 -24.42 -11.30 -12.88
CA SER A 17 -24.87 -9.96 -12.52
C SER A 17 -24.05 -9.38 -11.37
N TYR A 18 -23.73 -10.18 -10.35
CA TYR A 18 -22.91 -9.76 -9.22
C TYR A 18 -21.47 -9.39 -9.67
N LEU A 19 -20.84 -10.19 -10.53
CA LEU A 19 -19.53 -9.86 -11.09
C LEU A 19 -19.56 -8.66 -12.05
N LYS A 20 -20.67 -8.44 -12.77
CA LYS A 20 -20.81 -7.33 -13.71
C LYS A 20 -20.95 -5.98 -13.02
N ASP A 21 -21.66 -5.95 -11.89
CA ASP A 21 -21.94 -4.70 -11.17
C ASP A 21 -20.88 -4.37 -10.09
N TYR A 22 -20.13 -5.37 -9.62
CA TYR A 22 -18.99 -5.20 -8.71
C TYR A 22 -17.67 -5.33 -9.47
N ASP A 23 -17.09 -4.19 -9.86
CA ASP A 23 -15.77 -4.11 -10.50
C ASP A 23 -14.62 -4.36 -9.49
N LEU A 24 -14.68 -5.53 -8.83
CA LEU A 24 -13.68 -6.01 -7.88
C LEU A 24 -12.31 -6.11 -8.55
N GLY A 25 -12.29 -6.42 -9.85
CA GLY A 25 -11.07 -6.47 -10.66
C GLY A 25 -10.39 -5.10 -10.73
N SER A 26 -11.13 -4.04 -11.07
CA SER A 26 -10.60 -2.67 -11.11
C SER A 26 -10.20 -2.16 -9.73
N ILE A 27 -10.97 -2.45 -8.68
CA ILE A 27 -10.61 -2.06 -7.31
C ILE A 27 -9.30 -2.75 -6.89
N ALA A 28 -9.17 -4.06 -7.13
CA ALA A 28 -7.95 -4.79 -6.85
C ALA A 28 -6.76 -4.26 -7.65
N GLN A 29 -6.96 -3.95 -8.94
CA GLN A 29 -5.94 -3.36 -9.79
C GLN A 29 -5.49 -1.98 -9.28
N LYS A 30 -6.43 -1.13 -8.85
CA LYS A 30 -6.12 0.19 -8.28
C LYS A 30 -5.37 0.08 -6.95
N HIS A 31 -5.72 -0.87 -6.08
CA HIS A 31 -4.93 -1.13 -4.87
C HIS A 31 -3.52 -1.60 -5.20
N ARG A 32 -3.37 -2.50 -6.17
CA ARG A 32 -2.05 -2.97 -6.63
C ARG A 32 -1.21 -1.83 -7.19
N GLN A 33 -1.82 -0.95 -7.99
CA GLN A 33 -1.16 0.21 -8.54
C GLN A 33 -0.69 1.15 -7.43
N ALA A 34 -1.58 1.53 -6.51
CA ALA A 34 -1.23 2.39 -5.38
C ALA A 34 -0.10 1.80 -4.53
N ALA A 35 -0.11 0.49 -4.29
CA ALA A 35 0.97 -0.19 -3.56
C ALA A 35 2.32 -0.12 -4.30
N GLY A 36 2.32 -0.27 -5.63
CA GLY A 36 3.52 -0.11 -6.46
C GLY A 36 4.07 1.31 -6.42
N ASP A 37 3.18 2.31 -6.51
CA ASP A 37 3.56 3.72 -6.46
C ASP A 37 4.11 4.10 -5.08
N MET A 38 3.48 3.61 -3.99
CA MET A 38 4.00 3.78 -2.63
C MET A 38 5.37 3.13 -2.42
N TRP A 39 5.60 1.96 -3.01
CA TRP A 39 6.90 1.29 -2.93
C TRP A 39 8.01 2.15 -3.55
N LEU A 40 7.76 2.77 -4.71
CA LEU A 40 8.74 3.67 -5.33
C LEU A 40 9.06 4.88 -4.42
N ILE A 41 8.06 5.48 -3.79
CA ILE A 41 8.28 6.58 -2.83
C ILE A 41 9.15 6.11 -1.66
N ARG A 42 8.89 4.92 -1.13
CA ARG A 42 9.69 4.33 -0.04
C ARG A 42 11.16 4.17 -0.43
N GLU A 43 11.44 3.61 -1.61
CA GLU A 43 12.81 3.43 -2.09
C GLU A 43 13.53 4.77 -2.29
N ARG A 44 12.82 5.80 -2.79
CA ARG A 44 13.38 7.15 -2.92
C ARG A 44 13.70 7.79 -1.57
N TYR A 45 12.86 7.60 -0.55
CA TYR A 45 13.17 8.05 0.81
C TYR A 45 14.42 7.35 1.37
N LEU A 46 14.57 6.04 1.17
CA LEU A 46 15.77 5.32 1.59
C LEU A 46 17.03 5.84 0.89
N SER A 47 16.97 6.11 -0.42
CA SER A 47 18.06 6.74 -1.15
C SER A 47 18.39 8.13 -0.58
N LEU A 48 17.38 8.95 -0.32
CA LEU A 48 17.56 10.30 0.23
C LEU A 48 18.19 10.28 1.64
N LEU A 49 17.79 9.32 2.49
CA LEU A 49 18.42 9.12 3.80
C LEU A 49 19.88 8.69 3.68
N THR A 50 20.20 7.86 2.67
CA THR A 50 21.57 7.44 2.39
C THR A 50 22.41 8.62 1.91
N ASP A 51 21.89 9.44 0.99
CA ASP A 51 22.53 10.68 0.52
C ASP A 51 22.81 11.65 1.68
N LEU A 52 21.83 11.81 2.58
CA LEU A 52 21.98 12.62 3.79
C LEU A 52 23.12 12.11 4.67
N LYS A 53 23.21 10.79 4.89
CA LYS A 53 24.28 10.20 5.70
C LYS A 53 25.65 10.32 5.04
N MET A 54 25.72 10.17 3.72
CA MET A 54 26.96 10.30 2.94
C MET A 54 27.37 11.76 2.70
N GLN A 55 26.52 12.74 3.05
CA GLN A 55 26.74 14.17 2.82
C GLN A 55 27.01 14.49 1.33
N THR A 56 26.36 13.75 0.42
CA THR A 56 26.55 13.88 -1.03
C THR A 56 25.78 15.06 -1.62
N LYS A 57 24.72 15.53 -0.93
CA LYS A 57 23.85 16.64 -1.32
C LYS A 57 23.87 17.73 -0.26
N SER A 58 23.59 18.97 -0.68
CA SER A 58 23.37 20.05 0.27
C SER A 58 22.07 19.87 1.05
N ILE A 59 21.98 20.48 2.23
CA ILE A 59 20.78 20.42 3.08
C ILE A 59 19.56 20.99 2.33
N GLU A 60 19.75 22.06 1.54
CA GLU A 60 18.67 22.69 0.78
C GLU A 60 18.10 21.75 -0.29
N GLU A 61 18.96 21.03 -1.01
CA GLU A 61 18.53 20.01 -1.98
C GLU A 61 17.76 18.87 -1.32
N ILE A 62 18.23 18.40 -0.16
CA ILE A 62 17.57 17.34 0.60
C ILE A 62 16.17 17.76 1.07
N LEU A 63 16.03 18.99 1.58
CA LEU A 63 14.73 19.52 2.01
C LEU A 63 13.76 19.63 0.83
N LYS A 64 14.23 20.13 -0.31
CA LYS A 64 13.42 20.25 -1.52
C LYS A 64 12.95 18.88 -2.02
N GLU A 65 13.83 17.89 -2.05
CA GLU A 65 13.49 16.53 -2.48
C GLU A 65 12.53 15.85 -1.50
N ARG A 66 12.72 16.04 -0.19
CA ARG A 66 11.78 15.57 0.84
C ARG A 66 10.37 16.16 0.63
N ASP A 67 10.27 17.46 0.40
CA ASP A 67 8.98 18.14 0.24
C ASP A 67 8.28 17.68 -1.04
N ALA A 68 9.04 17.48 -2.13
CA ALA A 68 8.52 16.88 -3.36
C ALA A 68 7.97 15.47 -3.11
N LEU A 69 8.74 14.60 -2.42
CA LEU A 69 8.30 13.25 -2.05
C LEU A 69 7.01 13.27 -1.21
N MET A 70 6.86 14.21 -0.28
CA MET A 70 5.63 14.35 0.52
C MET A 70 4.42 14.71 -0.33
N ILE A 71 4.59 15.61 -1.31
CA ILE A 71 3.52 16.00 -2.24
C ILE A 71 3.12 14.82 -3.12
N GLU A 72 4.10 14.10 -3.69
CA GLU A 72 3.85 12.92 -4.52
C GLU A 72 3.14 11.81 -3.71
N LEU A 73 3.57 11.58 -2.48
CA LEU A 73 2.95 10.59 -1.59
C LEU A 73 1.48 10.94 -1.28
N SER A 74 1.19 12.23 -1.04
CA SER A 74 -0.17 12.71 -0.81
C SER A 74 -1.08 12.43 -2.02
N ALA A 75 -0.58 12.65 -3.23
CA ALA A 75 -1.33 12.36 -4.46
C ALA A 75 -1.67 10.86 -4.58
N ILE A 76 -0.74 9.97 -4.21
CA ILE A 76 -0.98 8.52 -4.21
C ILE A 76 -2.05 8.14 -3.19
N TYR A 77 -2.02 8.71 -1.98
CA TYR A 77 -3.06 8.47 -0.97
C TYR A 77 -4.45 8.92 -1.43
N ILE A 78 -4.55 10.07 -2.10
CA ILE A 78 -5.81 10.57 -2.65
C ILE A 78 -6.33 9.66 -3.78
N GLY A 79 -5.44 9.10 -4.60
CA GLY A 79 -5.78 8.18 -5.69
C GLY A 79 -6.09 6.75 -5.26
N ALA A 80 -5.76 6.36 -4.03
CA ALA A 80 -5.98 5.00 -3.53
C ALA A 80 -7.47 4.71 -3.29
N PRO A 81 -7.96 3.49 -3.60
CA PRO A 81 -9.34 3.12 -3.30
C PRO A 81 -9.61 3.13 -1.80
N SER A 82 -10.83 3.52 -1.40
CA SER A 82 -11.25 3.45 0.00
C SER A 82 -11.30 2.00 0.49
N THR A 83 -10.85 1.78 1.72
CA THR A 83 -10.96 0.47 2.39
C THR A 83 -12.40 0.22 2.86
N ASN A 84 -12.72 -1.03 3.21
CA ASN A 84 -14.00 -1.39 3.81
C ASN A 84 -13.91 -1.50 5.35
N TYR A 85 -15.05 -1.42 6.04
CA TYR A 85 -15.11 -1.45 7.51
C TYR A 85 -14.45 -2.69 8.11
N LYS A 86 -14.62 -3.87 7.49
CA LYS A 86 -14.03 -5.12 7.97
C LYS A 86 -12.50 -5.07 7.90
N ALA A 87 -11.96 -4.62 6.77
CA ALA A 87 -10.52 -4.45 6.59
C ALA A 87 -9.96 -3.38 7.55
N TYR A 88 -10.68 -2.28 7.75
CA TYR A 88 -10.31 -1.26 8.74
C TYR A 88 -10.25 -1.83 10.16
N SER A 89 -11.27 -2.59 10.59
CA SER A 89 -11.30 -3.22 11.92
C SER A 89 -10.17 -4.23 12.11
N MET A 90 -9.86 -5.02 11.08
CA MET A 90 -8.72 -5.95 11.10
C MET A 90 -7.38 -5.20 11.23
N ALA A 91 -7.18 -4.16 10.43
CA ALA A 91 -5.98 -3.32 10.52
C ALA A 91 -5.87 -2.64 11.89
N GLN A 92 -6.97 -2.13 12.42
CA GLN A 92 -7.00 -1.50 13.75
C GLN A 92 -6.59 -2.50 14.85
N LYS A 93 -7.06 -3.75 14.78
CA LYS A 93 -6.67 -4.80 15.72
C LYS A 93 -5.16 -5.07 15.62
N ALA A 94 -4.64 -5.24 14.41
CA ALA A 94 -3.23 -5.49 14.20
C ALA A 94 -2.36 -4.35 14.75
N LEU A 95 -2.73 -3.09 14.46
CA LEU A 95 -2.02 -1.91 14.95
C LEU A 95 -2.03 -1.76 16.48
N LYS A 96 -3.11 -2.14 17.16
CA LYS A 96 -3.26 -1.95 18.61
C LYS A 96 -2.77 -3.12 19.45
N GLU A 97 -2.95 -4.34 18.96
CA GLU A 97 -2.77 -5.56 19.75
C GLU A 97 -1.60 -6.41 19.26
N LEU A 98 -1.16 -6.24 18.00
CA LEU A 98 -0.08 -7.03 17.40
C LEU A 98 1.21 -6.24 17.17
N GLU A 99 1.27 -5.01 17.70
CA GLU A 99 2.46 -4.16 17.59
C GLU A 99 2.83 -3.77 16.15
N ASP A 100 1.93 -3.92 15.16
CA ASP A 100 2.17 -3.55 13.75
C ASP A 100 2.51 -2.05 13.53
N MET A 101 2.30 -1.20 14.54
CA MET A 101 2.68 0.23 14.51
C MET A 101 4.07 0.50 15.10
N THR A 102 4.72 -0.50 15.69
CA THR A 102 6.02 -0.40 16.32
C THR A 102 6.94 -1.44 15.70
N PHE A 103 8.09 -0.99 15.20
CA PHE A 103 9.11 -1.92 14.71
C PHE A 103 10.16 -2.13 15.79
N SER A 104 10.52 -3.38 16.03
CA SER A 104 11.72 -3.70 16.80
C SER A 104 12.98 -3.20 16.09
N ASP A 105 14.07 -3.10 16.83
CA ASP A 105 15.32 -2.61 16.29
C ASP A 105 15.86 -3.49 15.16
N GLU A 106 15.71 -4.80 15.33
CA GLU A 106 16.08 -5.83 14.39
C GLU A 106 15.21 -5.79 13.12
N GLU A 107 13.94 -5.43 13.23
CA GLU A 107 13.05 -5.28 12.07
C GLU A 107 13.39 -4.05 11.25
N ILE A 108 13.69 -2.92 11.90
CA ILE A 108 14.14 -1.70 11.22
C ILE A 108 15.42 -2.01 10.42
N ASP A 109 16.39 -2.69 11.02
CA ASP A 109 17.66 -3.03 10.37
C ASP A 109 17.51 -4.00 9.18
N LYS A 110 16.40 -4.76 9.08
CA LYS A 110 16.09 -5.55 7.87
C LYS A 110 15.67 -4.68 6.69
N PHE A 111 15.11 -3.49 6.96
CA PHE A 111 14.63 -2.56 5.94
C PHE A 111 15.67 -1.53 5.50
N LEU A 112 16.74 -1.36 6.28
CA LEU A 112 17.77 -0.35 6.02
C LEU A 112 18.96 -0.94 5.24
N PRO A 113 19.52 -0.19 4.28
CA PRO A 113 20.82 -0.52 3.67
C PRO A 113 21.93 -0.48 4.74
N THR A 114 23.04 -1.19 4.48
CA THR A 114 24.14 -1.39 5.46
C THR A 114 24.65 -0.08 6.04
N GLU A 115 24.66 0.97 5.23
CA GLU A 115 25.08 2.31 5.60
C GLU A 115 24.18 2.90 6.68
N LEU A 116 22.90 2.57 6.76
CA LEU A 116 21.93 3.15 7.71
C LEU A 116 21.70 2.30 8.97
N LYS A 117 22.20 1.06 9.02
CA LYS A 117 22.03 0.17 10.19
C LYS A 117 22.74 0.71 11.43
N ARG A 118 22.21 0.36 12.60
CA ARG A 118 22.86 0.67 13.88
C ARG A 118 24.11 -0.21 14.08
N LYS A 119 25.08 0.34 14.81
CA LYS A 119 26.32 -0.37 15.19
C LYS A 119 26.16 -1.03 16.54
#